data_AF-A0A2H9RMG4-F1
#
_entry.id   AF-A0A2H9RMG4-F1
#
_cell.length_a   1.000
_cell.length_b   1.000
_cell.length_c   1.000
_cell.angle_alpha   90.00
_cell.angle_beta   90.00
_cell.angle_gamma   90.00
#
_symmetry.space_group_name_H-M   'P 1'
#
loop_
_entity.id
_entity.type
_entity.pdbx_description
1 polymer ?
#
loop_
_entity_poly.entity_id
_entity_poly.type
_entity_poly.pdbx_seq_one_letter_code
_entity_poly.pdbx_strand_id
1 'polypeptide(L)' 'SYELAKIFNEFYHTCPVLEGKNKEFRINLVYAFKETLKNALNLLGIETLEKM' A
#
# COMPACT_ATOMS: atom_id res chain seq x y z
N SER A 1 -6.85 -9.82 2.38
CA SER A 1 -6.34 -9.00 1.25
C SER A 1 -7.29 -7.87 0.84
N TYR A 2 -8.59 -8.12 0.68
CA TYR A 2 -9.57 -7.11 0.23
C TYR A 2 -9.67 -5.87 1.15
N GLU A 3 -9.86 -6.06 2.46
CA GLU A 3 -10.02 -4.94 3.40
C GLU A 3 -8.78 -4.06 3.48
N LEU A 4 -7.59 -4.68 3.46
CA LEU A 4 -6.31 -3.97 3.45
C LEU A 4 -6.20 -3.05 2.21
N ALA A 5 -6.57 -3.55 1.03
CA ALA A 5 -6.56 -2.77 -0.20
C ALA A 5 -7.59 -1.63 -0.17
N LYS A 6 -8.78 -1.86 0.39
CA LYS A 6 -9.81 -0.84 0.55
C LYS A 6 -9.35 0.33 1.44
N ILE A 7 -8.79 0.01 2.61
CA ILE A 7 -8.27 1.01 3.56
C ILE A 7 -7.14 1.82 2.92
N PHE A 8 -6.25 1.16 2.18
CA PHE A 8 -5.15 1.85 1.52
C PHE A 8 -5.61 2.77 0.38
N ASN A 9 -6.62 2.37 -0.39
CA ASN A 9 -7.21 3.26 -1.41
C ASN A 9 -7.79 4.53 -0.78
N GLU A 10 -8.54 4.40 0.32
CA GLU A 10 -9.07 5.55 1.06
C GLU A 10 -7.93 6.44 1.61
N PHE A 11 -6.86 5.84 2.13
CA PHE A 11 -5.67 6.56 2.57
C PHE A 11 -5.01 7.32 1.41
N TYR A 12 -4.84 6.70 0.25
CA TYR A 12 -4.17 7.31 -0.89
C TYR A 12 -4.97 8.49 -1.47
N HIS A 13 -6.31 8.41 -1.46
CA HIS A 13 -7.19 9.49 -1.91
C HIS A 13 -7.22 10.69 -0.96
N THR A 14 -7.13 10.44 0.35
CA THR A 14 -7.29 11.49 1.38
C THR A 14 -5.96 12.11 1.79
N CYS A 15 -4.84 11.42 1.56
CA CYS A 15 -3.55 11.75 2.13
C CYS A 15 -2.50 11.97 1.03
N PRO A 16 -2.10 13.22 0.75
CA PRO A 16 -1.02 13.51 -0.20
C PRO A 16 0.29 12.90 0.30
N VAL A 17 0.75 11.81 -0.32
CA VAL A 17 1.93 11.05 0.13
C VAL A 17 3.23 11.82 -0.14
N LEU A 18 3.28 12.57 -1.24
CA LEU A 18 4.50 13.24 -1.71
C LEU A 18 4.70 14.65 -1.12
N GLU A 19 3.73 15.14 -0.34
CA GLU A 19 3.70 16.51 0.16
C GLU A 19 3.66 16.57 1.70
N GLY A 20 4.16 17.68 2.24
CA GLY A 20 4.10 17.99 3.67
C GLY A 20 5.24 17.39 4.52
N LYS A 21 5.20 17.74 5.82
CA LYS A 21 6.27 17.41 6.78
C LYS A 21 6.42 15.90 7.07
N ASN A 22 5.36 15.12 6.83
CA ASN A 22 5.33 13.68 7.12
C ASN A 22 5.56 12.81 5.89
N LYS A 23 6.10 13.38 4.80
CA LYS A 23 6.33 12.70 3.52
C LYS A 23 7.09 11.38 3.69
N GLU A 24 8.22 11.40 4.40
CA GLU A 24 9.08 10.22 4.57
C GLU A 24 8.36 9.08 5.31
N PHE A 25 7.64 9.43 6.38
CA PHE A 25 6.79 8.47 7.10
C PHE A 25 5.71 7.86 6.19
N ARG A 26 5.02 8.68 5.39
CA ARG A 26 3.98 8.23 4.48
C ARG A 26 4.54 7.33 3.36
N ILE A 27 5.72 7.65 2.84
CA ILE A 27 6.43 6.81 1.87
C ILE A 27 6.74 5.43 2.48
N ASN A 28 7.29 5.39 3.69
CA ASN A 28 7.58 4.15 4.40
C ASN A 28 6.31 3.33 4.67
N LEU A 29 5.19 4.00 4.98
CA LEU A 29 3.89 3.33 5.14
C LEU A 29 3.41 2.68 3.84
N VAL A 30 3.58 3.35 2.70
CA VAL A 30 3.25 2.79 1.37
C VAL A 30 4.11 1.57 1.05
N TYR A 31 5.41 1.61 1.36
CA TYR A 31 6.28 0.45 1.19
C TYR A 31 5.85 -0.73 2.06
N ALA A 32 5.56 -0.48 3.35
CA ALA A 32 5.08 -1.51 4.26
C ALA A 32 3.76 -2.13 3.78
N PHE A 33 2.84 -1.31 3.25
CA PHE A 33 1.62 -1.79 2.62
C PHE A 33 1.89 -2.67 1.39
N LYS A 34 2.80 -2.24 0.48
CA LYS A 34 3.17 -3.00 -0.72
C LYS A 34 3.69 -4.39 -0.36
N GLU A 35 4.62 -4.48 0.59
CA GLU A 35 5.18 -5.75 1.05
C GLU A 35 4.13 -6.64 1.73
N THR A 36 3.27 -6.06 2.57
CA THR A 36 2.21 -6.81 3.25
C THR A 36 1.19 -7.36 2.26
N LEU A 37 0.78 -6.55 1.27
CA LEU A 37 -0.15 -6.98 0.23
C LEU A 37 0.47 -8.05 -0.66
N LYS A 38 1.75 -7.90 -1.04
CA LYS A 38 2.51 -8.90 -1.79
C LYS A 38 2.53 -10.24 -1.08
N ASN A 39 2.87 -10.25 0.21
CA ASN A 39 2.87 -11.47 1.01
C ASN A 39 1.48 -12.08 1.11
N ALA A 40 0.44 -11.28 1.34
CA ALA A 40 -0.93 -11.76 1.41
C ALA A 40 -1.43 -12.37 0.09
N LEU A 41 -1.04 -11.82 -1.07
CA LEU A 41 -1.39 -12.35 -2.39
C LEU A 41 -0.57 -13.60 -2.73
N ASN A 42 0.71 -13.63 -2.40
CA ASN A 42 1.56 -14.81 -2.54
C ASN A 42 1.03 -16.02 -1.75
N LEU A 43 0.54 -15.79 -0.52
CA LEU A 43 -0.10 -16.84 0.28
C LEU A 43 -1.38 -17.41 -0.37
N LEU A 44 -2.04 -16.62 -1.21
CA LEU A 44 -3.22 -17.03 -1.97
C LEU A 44 -2.86 -17.64 -3.34
N GLY A 45 -1.57 -17.76 -3.67
CA GLY A 45 -1.11 -18.22 -4.99
C GLY A 45 -1.36 -17.22 -6.12
N ILE A 46 -1.57 -15.95 -5.79
CA ILE A 46 -1.82 -14.89 -6.76
C ILE A 46 -0.51 -14.12 -7.01
N GLU A 47 0.00 -14.17 -8.23
CA GLU A 47 1.15 -13.35 -8.62
C GLU A 47 0.80 -11.85 -8.58
N THR A 48 1.63 -11.08 -7.90
CA THR A 48 1.47 -9.63 -7.82
C THR A 48 2.16 -8.92 -8.98
N LEU A 49 1.45 -8.02 -9.66
CA LEU A 49 2.05 -7.09 -10.61
C LEU A 49 2.85 -6.01 -9.87
N GLU A 50 4.12 -5.84 -10.20
CA GLU A 50 5.03 -4.83 -9.61
C GLU A 50 4.62 -3.38 -9.96
N LYS A 51 3.81 -3.20 -11.01
CA LYS A 51 3.17 -1.94 -11.41
C LYS A 51 1.67 -2.19 -11.57
N MET A 52 0.86 -1.43 -10.84
CA MET A 52 -0.56 -1.22 -11.14
C MET A 52 -0.71 -0.10 -12.17
#